data_AF-A0A0N4Y011-F1
#
_entry.id   AF-A0A0N4Y011-F1
#
_cell.length_a   1.000
_cell.length_b   1.000
_cell.length_c   1.000
_cell.angle_alpha   90.00
_cell.angle_beta   90.00
_cell.angle_gamma   90.00
#
_symmetry.space_group_name_H-M   'P 1'
#
loop_
_entity.id
_entity.type
_entity.pdbx_description
1 polymer ?
#
loop_
_entity_poly.entity_id
_entity_poly.type
_entity_poly.pdbx_seq_one_letter_code
_entity_poly.pdbx_strand_id
1 'polypeptide(L)'
;MNCFKEAATAASNTHMCAKEDANLCRNVQLAYDGNAGALFLIEELISNASLAWKMLRQALECLKKILEGDKDHKSNLMNALRYQLEALDGVTSQCQDGAKCKALSDFLAWSMDVILTAMKVALPDKKDDIQDKYDLVFGKNGASSGKYAEDMYYAGREILDMLQEEQSESV
;
A
#
# COMPACT_ATOMS: atom_id res chain seq x y z
N MET A 1 -2.31 -40.41 11.01
CA MET A 1 -1.30 -39.33 10.96
C MET A 1 -2.02 -38.04 10.60
N ASN A 2 -2.05 -37.09 11.54
CA ASN A 2 -2.79 -35.84 11.46
C ASN A 2 -1.89 -34.76 10.83
N CYS A 3 -2.04 -34.48 9.53
CA CYS A 3 -1.36 -33.35 8.88
C CYS A 3 -2.33 -32.19 8.53
N PHE A 4 -3.58 -32.25 8.98
CA PHE A 4 -4.60 -31.23 8.68
C PHE A 4 -5.00 -30.38 9.90
N LYS A 5 -4.35 -30.55 11.05
CA LYS A 5 -4.63 -29.74 12.26
C LYS A 5 -3.64 -28.62 12.54
N GLU A 6 -2.48 -28.60 11.88
CA GLU A 6 -1.46 -27.56 12.07
C GLU A 6 -1.53 -26.43 11.04
N ALA A 7 -2.24 -26.63 9.92
CA ALA A 7 -2.51 -25.57 8.94
C ALA A 7 -3.63 -24.60 9.38
N ALA A 8 -4.43 -24.97 10.39
CA ALA A 8 -5.51 -24.13 10.90
C ALA A 8 -5.05 -23.12 11.98
N THR A 9 -3.80 -23.23 12.45
CA THR A 9 -3.22 -22.35 13.48
C THR A 9 -2.36 -21.21 12.93
N ALA A 10 -2.14 -21.14 11.61
CA ALA A 10 -1.50 -20.00 10.96
C ALA A 10 -2.51 -18.90 10.52
N ALA A 11 -3.80 -19.12 10.77
CA ALA A 11 -4.89 -18.22 10.39
C ALA A 11 -5.64 -17.72 11.64
N SER A 12 -4.95 -17.07 12.58
CA SER A 12 -5.60 -16.32 13.68
C SER A 12 -4.65 -15.38 14.42
N ASN A 13 -3.86 -14.56 13.71
CA ASN A 13 -3.46 -13.25 14.24
C ASN A 13 -4.52 -12.22 13.83
N THR A 14 -5.78 -12.51 14.14
CA THR A 14 -6.92 -11.63 13.85
C THR A 14 -6.89 -10.45 14.80
N HIS A 15 -6.66 -9.27 14.21
CA HIS A 15 -6.68 -7.91 14.78
C HIS A 15 -5.49 -7.52 15.67
N MET A 16 -4.35 -7.22 15.03
CA MET A 16 -3.29 -6.37 15.58
C MET A 16 -3.70 -4.89 15.71
N CYS A 17 -4.99 -4.63 15.90
CA CYS A 17 -5.53 -3.32 15.67
C CYS A 17 -6.02 -2.71 16.97
N ALA A 18 -5.19 -1.83 17.52
CA ALA A 18 -5.55 -1.05 18.70
C ALA A 18 -6.58 0.07 18.38
N LYS A 19 -7.02 0.19 17.12
CA LYS A 19 -7.97 1.23 16.67
C LYS A 19 -9.41 0.74 16.68
N GLU A 20 -10.30 1.60 17.18
CA GLU A 20 -11.74 1.35 17.25
C GLU A 20 -12.44 1.46 15.87
N ASP A 21 -11.83 2.16 14.90
CA ASP A 21 -12.37 2.24 13.54
C ASP A 21 -12.05 0.94 12.77
N ALA A 22 -13.03 0.04 12.74
CA ALA A 22 -12.93 -1.26 12.08
C ALA A 22 -12.65 -1.18 10.57
N ASN A 23 -13.09 -0.11 9.89
CA ASN A 23 -12.87 0.05 8.45
C ASN A 23 -11.45 0.51 8.16
N LEU A 24 -10.97 1.52 8.88
CA LEU A 24 -9.58 1.96 8.78
C LEU A 24 -8.64 0.79 9.09
N CYS A 25 -8.92 0.12 10.20
CA CYS A 25 -8.21 -1.04 10.67
C CYS A 25 -8.08 -2.14 9.60
N ARG A 26 -9.21 -2.55 9.02
CA ARG A 26 -9.26 -3.58 7.98
C ARG A 26 -8.41 -3.21 6.79
N ASN A 27 -8.51 -1.98 6.29
CA ASN A 27 -7.75 -1.56 5.11
C ASN A 27 -6.24 -1.46 5.43
N VAL A 28 -5.86 -0.94 6.59
CA VAL A 28 -4.44 -0.90 7.00
C VAL A 28 -3.87 -2.32 7.12
N GLN A 29 -4.61 -3.26 7.71
CA GLN A 29 -4.17 -4.65 7.83
C GLN A 29 -4.00 -5.30 6.44
N LEU A 30 -4.94 -5.09 5.53
CA LEU A 30 -4.86 -5.62 4.16
C LEU A 30 -3.63 -5.06 3.41
N ALA A 31 -3.35 -3.77 3.54
CA ALA A 31 -2.14 -3.16 2.98
C ALA A 31 -0.86 -3.69 3.63
N TYR A 32 -0.87 -3.92 4.94
CA TYR A 32 0.25 -4.50 5.68
C TYR A 32 0.56 -5.92 5.20
N ASP A 33 -0.46 -6.78 5.14
CA ASP A 33 -0.32 -8.17 4.70
C ASP A 33 0.11 -8.24 3.23
N GLY A 34 -0.44 -7.36 2.39
CA GLY A 34 -0.02 -7.17 1.00
C GLY A 34 1.46 -6.82 0.89
N ASN A 35 1.91 -5.84 1.66
CA ASN A 35 3.32 -5.43 1.65
C ASN A 35 4.26 -6.48 2.21
N ALA A 36 3.84 -7.25 3.21
CA ALA A 36 4.62 -8.36 3.74
C ALA A 36 4.81 -9.45 2.69
N GLY A 37 3.75 -9.80 1.94
CA GLY A 37 3.82 -10.73 0.81
C GLY A 37 4.71 -10.22 -0.32
N ALA A 38 4.62 -8.92 -0.65
CA ALA A 38 5.43 -8.31 -1.70
C ALA A 38 6.92 -8.27 -1.32
N LEU A 39 7.22 -8.07 -0.03
CA LEU A 39 8.60 -8.06 0.47
C LEU A 39 9.25 -9.43 0.30
N PHE A 40 8.52 -10.51 0.59
CA PHE A 40 8.98 -11.88 0.35
C PHE A 40 9.31 -12.10 -1.14
N LEU A 41 8.44 -11.67 -2.05
CA LEU A 41 8.68 -11.78 -3.49
C LEU A 41 9.89 -10.94 -3.96
N ILE A 42 10.10 -9.75 -3.40
CA ILE A 42 11.27 -8.93 -3.72
C ILE A 42 12.58 -9.62 -3.31
N GLU A 43 12.58 -10.30 -2.15
CA GLU A 43 13.75 -11.07 -1.69
C GLU A 43 14.09 -12.22 -2.64
N GLU A 44 13.09 -12.89 -3.21
CA GLU A 44 13.28 -13.96 -4.19
C GLU A 44 13.72 -13.46 -5.58
N LEU A 45 13.24 -12.29 -6.01
CA LEU A 45 13.32 -11.87 -7.41
C LEU A 45 14.38 -10.82 -7.73
N ILE A 46 14.79 -10.01 -6.77
CA ILE A 46 15.66 -8.84 -7.02
C ILE A 46 16.91 -8.92 -6.14
N SER A 47 16.75 -8.62 -4.84
CA SER A 47 17.77 -8.69 -3.78
C SER A 47 17.23 -7.95 -2.57
N ASN A 48 17.53 -8.40 -1.35
CA ASN A 48 17.18 -7.69 -0.11
C ASN A 48 17.93 -6.36 0.10
N ALA A 49 19.03 -6.12 -0.62
CA ALA A 49 19.76 -4.84 -0.56
C ALA A 49 19.14 -3.76 -1.47
N SER A 50 18.14 -4.13 -2.28
CA SER A 50 17.47 -3.28 -3.26
C SER A 50 16.80 -2.07 -2.63
N LEU A 51 16.60 -1.03 -3.45
CA LEU A 51 15.79 0.12 -3.06
C LEU A 51 14.34 -0.32 -2.79
N ALA A 52 13.80 -1.18 -3.65
CA ALA A 52 12.45 -1.73 -3.53
C ALA A 52 12.21 -2.35 -2.14
N TRP A 53 13.13 -3.20 -1.70
CA TRP A 53 13.03 -3.86 -0.41
C TRP A 53 13.08 -2.87 0.76
N LYS A 54 14.00 -1.90 0.72
CA LYS A 54 14.17 -0.90 1.79
C LYS A 54 12.93 -0.03 1.95
N MET A 55 12.41 0.47 0.83
CA MET A 55 11.24 1.33 0.83
C MET A 55 10.00 0.54 1.29
N LEU A 56 9.81 -0.69 0.81
CA LEU A 56 8.68 -1.50 1.24
C LEU A 56 8.72 -1.86 2.73
N ARG A 57 9.90 -2.06 3.32
CA ARG A 57 10.04 -2.17 4.78
C ARG A 57 9.61 -0.90 5.50
N GLN A 58 9.98 0.28 5.00
CA GLN A 58 9.56 1.53 5.61
C GLN A 58 8.04 1.73 5.50
N ALA A 59 7.42 1.30 4.40
CA ALA A 59 5.96 1.28 4.27
C ALA A 59 5.31 0.38 5.33
N LEU A 60 5.85 -0.83 5.55
CA LEU A 60 5.37 -1.75 6.58
C LEU A 60 5.46 -1.15 7.99
N GLU A 61 6.56 -0.46 8.31
CA GLU A 61 6.71 0.20 9.62
C GLU A 61 5.68 1.31 9.83
N CYS A 62 5.37 2.10 8.79
CA CYS A 62 4.31 3.11 8.87
C CYS A 62 2.92 2.49 9.10
N LEU A 63 2.58 1.42 8.38
CA LEU A 63 1.30 0.72 8.55
C LEU A 63 1.21 0.05 9.93
N LYS A 64 2.31 -0.56 10.39
CA LYS A 64 2.41 -1.18 11.72
C LYS A 64 2.14 -0.18 12.83
N LYS A 65 2.70 1.03 12.77
CA LYS A 65 2.42 2.09 13.76
C LYS A 65 0.92 2.38 13.89
N ILE A 66 0.20 2.45 12.77
CA ILE A 66 -1.25 2.67 12.77
C ILE A 66 -1.98 1.50 13.44
N LEU A 67 -1.62 0.26 13.09
CA LEU A 67 -2.17 -0.95 13.71
C LEU A 67 -1.92 -0.97 15.23
N GLU A 68 -0.72 -0.58 15.67
CA GLU A 68 -0.32 -0.46 17.07
C GLU A 68 -0.95 0.74 17.81
N GLY A 69 -1.74 1.57 17.12
CA GLY A 69 -2.57 2.60 17.73
C GLY A 69 -1.99 4.02 17.67
N ASP A 70 -0.96 4.27 16.86
CA ASP A 70 -0.49 5.62 16.56
C ASP A 70 -1.67 6.51 16.11
N LYS A 71 -1.70 7.75 16.58
CA LYS A 71 -2.78 8.71 16.28
C LYS A 71 -2.52 9.50 15.02
N ASP A 72 -1.29 9.56 14.53
CA ASP A 72 -0.95 10.28 13.30
C ASP A 72 -1.18 9.40 12.05
N HIS A 73 -2.44 9.05 11.82
CA HIS A 73 -2.81 8.20 10.68
C HIS A 73 -2.51 8.87 9.35
N LYS A 74 -2.77 10.18 9.23
CA LYS A 74 -2.59 10.95 8.00
C LYS A 74 -1.14 10.82 7.54
N SER A 75 -0.20 11.21 8.40
CA SER A 75 1.23 11.16 8.08
C SER A 75 1.71 9.73 7.83
N ASN A 76 1.30 8.76 8.66
CA ASN A 76 1.73 7.37 8.47
C ASN A 76 1.19 6.76 7.17
N LEU A 77 -0.07 7.02 6.78
CA LEU A 77 -0.63 6.57 5.50
C LEU A 77 0.07 7.25 4.31
N MET A 78 0.29 8.56 4.39
CA MET A 78 1.01 9.30 3.33
C MET A 78 2.43 8.79 3.15
N ASN A 79 3.16 8.56 4.25
CA ASN A 79 4.50 7.99 4.17
C ASN A 79 4.48 6.55 3.64
N ALA A 80 3.51 5.72 4.06
CA ALA A 80 3.39 4.36 3.54
C ALA A 80 3.15 4.33 2.02
N LEU A 81 2.26 5.19 1.52
CA LEU A 81 2.02 5.33 0.08
C LEU A 81 3.26 5.84 -0.65
N ARG A 82 3.94 6.87 -0.12
CA ARG A 82 5.20 7.39 -0.71
C ARG A 82 6.23 6.29 -0.86
N TYR A 83 6.46 5.52 0.20
CA TYR A 83 7.43 4.42 0.18
C TYR A 83 7.01 3.28 -0.75
N GLN A 84 5.71 3.02 -0.93
CA GLN A 84 5.27 2.04 -1.94
C GLN A 84 5.51 2.51 -3.38
N LEU A 85 5.29 3.80 -3.67
CA LEU A 85 5.60 4.36 -4.99
C LEU A 85 7.10 4.23 -5.28
N GLU A 86 7.96 4.60 -4.33
CA GLU A 86 9.42 4.43 -4.46
C GLU A 86 9.82 2.94 -4.56
N ALA A 87 9.09 2.05 -3.88
CA ALA A 87 9.31 0.61 -4.03
C ALA A 87 8.96 0.11 -5.43
N LEU A 88 7.86 0.59 -6.02
CA LEU A 88 7.44 0.26 -7.38
C LEU A 88 8.45 0.78 -8.42
N ASP A 89 8.99 1.99 -8.23
CA ASP A 89 10.09 2.51 -9.06
C ASP A 89 11.34 1.62 -8.96
N GLY A 90 11.65 1.15 -7.74
CA GLY A 90 12.72 0.18 -7.50
C GLY A 90 12.50 -1.14 -8.24
N VAL A 91 11.30 -1.70 -8.17
CA VAL A 91 10.95 -2.94 -8.90
C VAL A 91 11.09 -2.74 -10.40
N THR A 92 10.54 -1.65 -10.93
CA THR A 92 10.55 -1.33 -12.37
C THR A 92 11.98 -1.18 -12.91
N SER A 93 12.89 -0.62 -12.12
CA SER A 93 14.28 -0.38 -12.54
C SER A 93 15.22 -1.57 -12.31
N GLN A 94 14.94 -2.45 -11.36
CA GLN A 94 15.88 -3.50 -10.92
C GLN A 94 15.45 -4.92 -11.30
N CYS A 95 14.16 -5.14 -11.52
CA CYS A 95 13.63 -6.45 -11.86
C CYS A 95 13.78 -6.73 -13.38
N GLN A 96 14.37 -7.88 -13.72
CA GLN A 96 14.70 -8.23 -15.11
C GLN A 96 13.76 -9.28 -15.74
N ASP A 97 12.99 -10.00 -14.92
CA ASP A 97 12.03 -11.03 -15.38
C ASP A 97 10.66 -10.40 -15.65
N GLY A 98 10.41 -9.96 -16.88
CA GLY A 98 9.24 -9.14 -17.23
C GLY A 98 7.88 -9.66 -16.72
N ALA A 99 7.65 -10.98 -16.71
CA ALA A 99 6.39 -11.55 -16.23
C ALA A 99 6.28 -11.46 -14.69
N LYS A 100 7.35 -11.78 -13.97
CA LYS A 100 7.37 -11.70 -12.50
C LYS A 100 7.40 -10.27 -12.01
N CYS A 101 8.11 -9.37 -12.71
CA CYS A 101 8.13 -7.95 -12.41
C CYS A 101 6.74 -7.34 -12.57
N LYS A 102 6.00 -7.74 -13.61
CA LYS A 102 4.60 -7.32 -13.78
C LYS A 102 3.73 -7.79 -12.63
N ALA A 103 3.80 -9.08 -12.27
CA ALA A 103 3.02 -9.63 -11.17
C ALA A 103 3.31 -8.91 -9.83
N LEU A 104 4.59 -8.67 -9.53
CA LEU A 104 5.00 -7.92 -8.34
C LEU A 104 4.52 -6.45 -8.39
N SER A 105 4.63 -5.81 -9.54
CA SER A 105 4.17 -4.42 -9.73
C SER A 105 2.66 -4.29 -9.54
N ASP A 106 1.89 -5.19 -10.14
CA ASP A 106 0.42 -5.24 -9.98
C ASP A 106 0.04 -5.51 -8.51
N PHE A 107 0.82 -6.33 -7.81
CA PHE A 107 0.58 -6.62 -6.40
C PHE A 107 0.89 -5.41 -5.48
N LEU A 108 1.98 -4.69 -5.75
CA LEU A 108 2.27 -3.42 -5.08
C LEU A 108 1.18 -2.37 -5.36
N ALA A 109 0.69 -2.31 -6.60
CA ALA A 109 -0.40 -1.43 -6.99
C ALA A 109 -1.72 -1.74 -6.30
N TRP A 110 -2.06 -3.03 -6.15
CA TRP A 110 -3.20 -3.43 -5.34
C TRP A 110 -3.05 -2.95 -3.88
N SER A 111 -1.85 -3.08 -3.29
CA SER A 111 -1.62 -2.60 -1.93
C SER A 111 -1.75 -1.07 -1.83
N MET A 112 -1.28 -0.32 -2.84
CA MET A 112 -1.49 1.13 -2.92
C MET A 112 -2.97 1.51 -2.96
N ASP A 113 -3.80 0.81 -3.73
CA ASP A 113 -5.26 1.03 -3.78
C ASP A 113 -5.91 0.86 -2.41
N VAL A 114 -5.45 -0.14 -1.65
CA VAL A 114 -5.91 -0.38 -0.29
C VAL A 114 -5.46 0.73 0.66
N ILE A 115 -4.23 1.26 0.52
CA ILE A 115 -3.78 2.42 1.29
C ILE A 115 -4.63 3.66 0.96
N LEU A 116 -4.92 3.92 -0.31
CA LEU A 116 -5.79 5.01 -0.73
C LEU A 116 -7.20 4.86 -0.14
N THR A 117 -7.72 3.63 -0.08
CA THR A 117 -8.99 3.34 0.59
C THR A 117 -8.90 3.61 2.09
N ALA A 118 -7.80 3.27 2.76
CA ALA A 118 -7.56 3.62 4.17
C ALA A 118 -7.51 5.15 4.37
N MET A 119 -6.88 5.89 3.45
CA MET A 119 -6.84 7.36 3.49
C MET A 119 -8.25 7.97 3.40
N LYS A 120 -9.12 7.49 2.51
CA LYS A 120 -10.51 7.94 2.41
C LYS A 120 -11.31 7.75 3.71
N VAL A 121 -10.97 6.72 4.50
CA VAL A 121 -11.60 6.49 5.82
C VAL A 121 -10.98 7.40 6.87
N ALA A 122 -9.65 7.56 6.88
CA ALA A 122 -8.95 8.38 7.85
C ALA A 122 -9.17 9.90 7.65
N LEU A 123 -9.47 10.33 6.42
CA LEU A 123 -9.64 11.72 5.99
C LEU A 123 -11.01 11.89 5.31
N PRO A 124 -12.12 11.81 6.07
CA PRO A 124 -13.46 11.81 5.50
C PRO A 124 -13.79 13.11 4.73
N ASP A 125 -13.18 14.23 5.12
CA ASP A 125 -13.29 15.54 4.44
C ASP A 125 -12.55 15.59 3.10
N LYS A 126 -11.58 14.68 2.88
CA LYS A 126 -10.79 14.57 1.64
C LYS A 126 -11.18 13.39 0.78
N LYS A 127 -12.17 12.60 1.21
CA LYS A 127 -12.60 11.39 0.51
C LYS A 127 -12.92 11.64 -0.95
N ASP A 128 -13.67 12.71 -1.24
CA ASP A 128 -14.11 13.03 -2.59
C ASP A 128 -12.94 13.53 -3.45
N ASP A 129 -12.07 14.40 -2.90
CA ASP A 129 -10.85 14.86 -3.59
C ASP A 129 -9.92 13.68 -3.96
N ILE A 130 -9.72 12.73 -3.03
CA ILE A 130 -8.95 11.50 -3.26
C ILE A 130 -9.61 10.66 -4.36
N GLN A 131 -10.94 10.55 -4.36
CA GLN A 131 -11.69 9.78 -5.35
C GLN A 131 -11.60 10.44 -6.73
N ASP A 132 -11.70 11.76 -6.82
CA ASP A 132 -11.61 12.51 -8.07
C ASP A 132 -10.23 12.36 -8.71
N LYS A 133 -9.16 12.43 -7.93
CA LYS A 133 -7.78 12.19 -8.42
C LYS A 133 -7.59 10.76 -8.91
N TYR A 134 -8.14 9.78 -8.19
CA TYR A 134 -8.13 8.38 -8.63
C TYR A 134 -8.88 8.20 -9.96
N ASP A 135 -10.08 8.76 -10.06
CA ASP A 135 -10.94 8.64 -11.25
C ASP A 135 -10.41 9.41 -12.45
N LEU A 136 -9.61 10.46 -12.25
CA LEU A 136 -8.93 11.17 -13.34
C LEU A 136 -7.96 10.24 -14.10
N VAL A 137 -7.29 9.34 -13.38
CA VAL A 137 -6.31 8.42 -13.98
C VAL A 137 -7.00 7.16 -14.51
N PHE A 138 -7.85 6.52 -13.72
CA PHE A 138 -8.49 5.25 -14.09
C PHE A 138 -9.72 5.41 -14.99
N GLY A 139 -10.31 6.60 -15.04
CA GLY A 139 -11.52 6.89 -15.79
C GLY A 139 -12.67 5.92 -15.48
N LYS A 140 -13.53 5.68 -16.46
CA LYS A 140 -14.70 4.78 -16.32
C LYS A 140 -14.34 3.29 -16.32
N ASN A 141 -13.12 2.92 -16.73
CA ASN A 141 -12.69 1.53 -16.87
C ASN A 141 -12.07 0.96 -15.59
N GLY A 142 -11.78 1.84 -14.60
CA GLY A 142 -11.21 1.44 -13.32
C GLY A 142 -9.90 0.67 -13.48
N ALA A 143 -9.64 -0.22 -12.52
CA ALA A 143 -8.46 -1.09 -12.46
C ALA A 143 -8.31 -2.11 -13.61
N SER A 144 -9.20 -2.12 -14.62
CA SER A 144 -9.19 -3.11 -15.72
C SER A 144 -8.21 -2.77 -16.85
N SER A 145 -7.33 -1.77 -16.66
CA SER A 145 -6.35 -1.39 -17.69
C SER A 145 -5.21 -2.43 -17.75
N GLY A 146 -4.64 -2.62 -18.94
CA GLY A 146 -3.40 -3.42 -19.09
C GLY A 146 -2.16 -2.78 -18.43
N LYS A 147 -2.34 -1.62 -17.79
CA LYS A 147 -1.33 -0.73 -17.20
C LYS A 147 -1.60 -0.45 -15.72
N TYR A 148 -2.34 -1.33 -15.03
CA TYR A 148 -2.84 -1.12 -13.67
C TYR A 148 -1.79 -0.55 -12.70
N ALA A 149 -0.57 -1.10 -12.66
CA ALA A 149 0.47 -0.60 -11.77
C ALA A 149 0.98 0.81 -12.12
N GLU A 150 1.08 1.13 -13.41
CA GLU A 150 1.47 2.47 -13.90
C GLU A 150 0.39 3.49 -13.57
N ASP A 151 -0.87 3.15 -13.81
CA ASP A 151 -2.02 4.02 -13.50
C ASP A 151 -2.13 4.27 -11.99
N MET A 152 -1.94 3.23 -11.17
CA MET A 152 -1.95 3.37 -9.72
C MET A 152 -0.80 4.24 -9.22
N TYR A 153 0.38 4.14 -9.85
CA TYR A 153 1.51 4.99 -9.53
C TYR A 153 1.17 6.47 -9.74
N TYR A 154 0.57 6.81 -10.88
CA TYR A 154 0.16 8.20 -11.16
C TYR A 154 -0.94 8.68 -10.23
N ALA A 155 -1.97 7.86 -9.97
CA ALA A 155 -3.04 8.20 -9.03
C ALA A 155 -2.49 8.44 -7.61
N GLY A 156 -1.65 7.53 -7.13
CA GLY A 156 -1.01 7.63 -5.82
C GLY A 156 -0.16 8.88 -5.67
N ARG A 157 0.62 9.24 -6.70
CA ARG A 157 1.44 10.47 -6.70
C ARG A 157 0.57 11.73 -6.64
N GLU A 158 -0.44 11.86 -7.51
CA GLU A 158 -1.34 13.02 -7.54
C GLU A 158 -2.06 13.24 -6.20
N ILE A 159 -2.46 12.16 -5.54
CA ILE A 159 -3.10 12.20 -4.23
C ILE A 159 -2.10 12.61 -3.15
N LEU A 160 -0.87 12.12 -3.19
CA LEU A 160 0.17 12.54 -2.24
C LEU A 160 0.51 14.02 -2.37
N ASP A 161 0.69 14.51 -3.60
CA ASP A 161 1.06 15.90 -3.86
C ASP A 161 -0.02 16.85 -3.34
N MET A 162 -1.29 16.57 -3.65
CA MET A 162 -2.45 17.29 -3.12
C MET A 162 -2.45 17.34 -1.58
N LEU A 163 -2.25 16.20 -0.90
CA LEU A 163 -2.27 16.16 0.57
C LEU A 163 -1.06 16.84 1.21
N GLN A 164 0.08 16.92 0.51
CA GLN A 164 1.30 17.61 0.98
C GLN A 164 1.19 19.14 0.84
N GLU A 165 0.65 19.64 -0.27
CA GLU A 165 0.43 21.08 -0.47
C GLU A 165 -0.40 21.67 0.66
N GLU A 166 -1.50 21.02 1.04
CA GLU A 166 -2.34 21.45 2.17
C GLU A 166 -1.62 21.47 3.52
N GLN A 167 -0.67 20.55 3.73
CA GLN A 167 0.14 20.53 4.94
C GLN A 167 1.10 21.72 5.00
N SER A 168 1.53 22.23 3.84
CA SER A 168 2.40 23.40 3.74
C SER A 168 1.65 24.73 3.87
N GLU A 169 0.37 24.79 3.50
CA GLU A 169 -0.49 25.97 3.61
C GLU A 169 -1.06 26.19 5.03
N SER A 170 -0.93 25.19 5.92
CA SER A 170 -1.42 25.24 7.30
C SER A 170 -0.36 25.67 8.33
N VAL A 171 0.80 26.18 7.86
CA VAL A 171 1.91 26.70 8.67
C VAL A 171 1.95 28.23 8.67
#